data_AF-A0A238U7G6-F1
#
_entry.id   AF-A0A238U7G6-F1
#
_cell.length_a   1.000
_cell.length_b   1.000
_cell.length_c   1.000
_cell.angle_alpha   90.00
_cell.angle_beta   90.00
_cell.angle_gamma   90.00
#
_symmetry.space_group_name_H-M   'P 1'
#
loop_
_entity.id
_entity.type
_entity.pdbx_description
1 polymer ?
#
loop_
_entity_poly.entity_id
_entity_poly.type
_entity_poly.pdbx_seq_one_letter_code
_entity_poly.pdbx_strand_id
1 'polypeptide(L)' 'MNEESIKKGINILSILAIISGGFGMVFCFPFLWSANIADLVGAGFPFVGGSILFGAGLITLGIFNKK' A
#
# COMPACT_ATOMS: atom_id res chain seq x y z
N MET A 1 23.45 -1.90 15.63
CA MET A 1 22.08 -2.39 15.39
C MET A 1 22.21 -3.78 14.79
N ASN A 2 21.61 -4.80 15.40
CA ASN A 2 21.75 -6.18 14.91
C ASN A 2 20.98 -6.38 13.60
N GLU A 3 21.50 -7.24 12.72
CA GLU A 3 20.87 -7.58 11.44
C GLU A 3 19.44 -8.12 11.63
N GLU A 4 19.21 -8.88 12.70
CA GLU A 4 17.90 -9.41 13.05
C GLU A 4 16.89 -8.29 13.41
N SER A 5 17.36 -7.26 14.13
CA SER A 5 16.55 -6.08 14.47
C SER A 5 16.20 -5.25 13.22
N ILE A 6 17.12 -5.18 12.26
CA ILE A 6 16.88 -4.49 10.98
C ILE A 6 15.82 -5.22 10.17
N LYS A 7 15.92 -6.55 10.03
CA LYS A 7 14.92 -7.36 9.30
C LYS A 7 13.53 -7.25 9.93
N LYS A 8 13.43 -7.30 11.26
CA LYS A 8 12.17 -7.05 11.98
C LYS A 8 11.60 -5.67 11.69
N GLY A 9 12.43 -4.62 11.74
CA GLY A 9 12.01 -3.25 11.43
C GLY A 9 11.47 -3.11 10.00
N ILE A 10 12.18 -3.67 9.01
CA ILE A 10 11.76 -3.68 7.60
C ILE A 10 10.42 -4.40 7.44
N ASN A 11 10.27 -5.59 8.03
CA ASN A 11 9.02 -6.35 7.93
C ASN A 11 7.82 -5.59 8.50
N ILE A 12 7.99 -4.93 9.65
CA ILE A 12 6.93 -4.10 10.25
C ILE A 12 6.56 -2.95 9.30
N LEU A 13 7.56 -2.22 8.78
CA LEU A 13 7.33 -1.12 7.84
C LEU A 13 6.64 -1.59 6.55
N SER A 14 7.03 -2.76 6.01
CA SER A 14 6.39 -3.32 4.83
C SER A 14 4.93 -3.70 5.08
N ILE A 15 4.60 -4.28 6.24
CA ILE A 15 3.22 -4.59 6.62
C ILE A 15 2.40 -3.30 6.77
N LEU A 16 2.96 -2.26 7.39
CA LEU A 16 2.29 -0.96 7.50
C LEU A 16 2.05 -0.31 6.12
N ALA A 17 3.02 -0.43 5.20
CA ALA A 17 2.88 0.06 3.82
C ALA A 17 1.79 -0.71 3.05
N ILE A 18 1.73 -2.03 3.21
CA ILE A 18 0.68 -2.88 2.61
C ILE A 18 -0.70 -2.48 3.16
N ILE A 19 -0.83 -2.34 4.48
CA ILE A 19 -2.10 -1.98 5.10
C ILE A 19 -2.53 -0.58 4.65
N SER A 20 -1.66 0.42 4.74
CA SER A 20 -1.98 1.80 4.34
C SER A 20 -2.33 1.91 2.85
N GLY A 21 -1.58 1.23 1.97
CA GLY A 21 -1.88 1.17 0.54
C GLY A 21 -3.21 0.47 0.25
N GLY A 22 -3.48 -0.64 0.94
CA GLY A 22 -4.74 -1.37 0.86
C GLY A 22 -5.93 -0.52 1.29
N PHE A 23 -5.82 0.19 2.41
CA PHE A 23 -6.84 1.15 2.86
C PHE A 23 -7.09 2.26 1.85
N GLY A 24 -6.03 2.83 1.26
CA GLY A 24 -6.15 3.85 0.22
C GLY A 24 -6.97 3.35 -0.98
N MET A 25 -6.73 2.11 -1.42
CA MET A 25 -7.49 1.49 -2.52
C MET A 25 -8.94 1.19 -2.13
N VAL A 26 -9.19 0.65 -0.92
CA VAL A 26 -10.55 0.37 -0.43
C VAL A 26 -11.37 1.65 -0.24
N PHE A 27 -10.72 2.74 0.19
CA PHE A 27 -11.37 4.05 0.30
C PHE A 27 -11.90 4.57 -1.05
N CYS A 28 -11.30 4.14 -2.17
CA CYS A 28 -11.74 4.52 -3.50
C CYS A 28 -13.04 3.81 -3.94
N PHE A 29 -13.41 2.72 -3.27
CA PHE A 29 -14.52 1.85 -3.66
C PHE A 29 -15.88 2.56 -3.79
N PRO A 30 -16.35 3.38 -2.84
CA PRO A 30 -17.63 4.08 -2.98
C PRO A 30 -17.66 5.06 -4.17
N PHE A 31 -16.52 5.63 -4.55
CA PHE A 31 -16.45 6.62 -5.63
C PHE A 31 -16.61 6.01 -7.03
N LEU A 32 -16.40 4.71 -7.19
CA LEU A 32 -16.66 3.98 -8.44
C LEU A 32 -18.13 4.10 -8.90
N TRP A 33 -19.05 4.32 -7.95
CA TRP A 33 -20.48 4.51 -8.22
C TRP A 33 -20.92 5.98 -8.20
N SER A 34 -20.00 6.94 -8.10
CA SER A 34 -20.36 8.36 -8.19
C SER A 34 -20.77 8.73 -9.61
N ALA A 35 -21.85 9.51 -9.74
CA ALA A 35 -22.28 10.10 -11.02
C ALA A 35 -21.45 11.34 -11.39
N ASN A 36 -20.61 11.84 -10.48
CA ASN A 36 -19.76 12.99 -10.70
C ASN A 36 -18.34 12.56 -11.12
N ILE A 37 -17.92 12.97 -12.32
CA ILE A 37 -16.59 12.69 -12.86
C ILE A 37 -15.46 13.23 -11.97
N ALA A 38 -15.68 14.36 -11.29
CA ALA A 38 -14.67 14.94 -10.41
C ALA A 38 -14.31 13.99 -9.25
N ASP A 39 -15.30 13.29 -8.69
CA ASP A 39 -15.11 12.33 -7.60
C ASP A 39 -14.34 11.10 -8.09
N LEU A 40 -14.62 10.64 -9.30
CA LEU A 40 -13.99 9.47 -9.90
C LEU A 40 -12.51 9.74 -10.22
N VAL A 41 -12.20 10.92 -10.77
CA VAL A 41 -10.81 11.36 -10.99
C VAL A 41 -10.09 11.58 -9.66
N GLY A 42 -10.77 12.20 -8.69
CA GLY A 42 -10.24 12.41 -7.34
C GLY A 42 -9.88 11.11 -6.63
N ALA A 43 -10.69 10.06 -6.79
CA ALA A 43 -10.43 8.72 -6.26
C ALA A 43 -9.31 7.96 -6.99
N GLY A 44 -9.01 8.31 -8.25
CA GLY A 44 -7.90 7.70 -8.98
C GLY A 44 -6.54 7.93 -8.30
N PHE A 45 -6.33 9.10 -7.71
CA PHE A 45 -5.07 9.45 -7.06
C PHE A 45 -4.74 8.59 -5.82
N PRO A 46 -5.65 8.45 -4.82
CA PRO A 46 -5.44 7.52 -3.70
C PRO A 46 -5.39 6.06 -4.13
N PHE A 47 -6.08 5.66 -5.21
CA PHE A 47 -5.97 4.29 -5.74
C PHE A 47 -4.56 4.02 -6.28
N VAL A 48 -4.02 4.89 -7.13
CA VAL A 48 -2.68 4.75 -7.69
C VAL A 48 -1.63 4.81 -6.58
N GLY A 49 -1.69 5.81 -5.69
CA GLY A 49 -0.78 5.91 -4.55
C GLY A 49 -0.85 4.67 -3.65
N GLY A 50 -2.05 4.16 -3.38
CA GLY A 50 -2.27 2.96 -2.60
C GLY A 50 -1.68 1.70 -3.26
N SER A 51 -1.84 1.56 -4.58
CA SER A 51 -1.28 0.44 -5.35
C SER A 51 0.25 0.41 -5.31
N ILE A 52 0.90 1.58 -5.37
CA ILE A 52 2.35 1.72 -5.29
C ILE A 52 2.83 1.31 -3.89
N LEU A 53 2.22 1.84 -2.82
CA LEU A 53 2.56 1.48 -1.45
C LEU A 53 2.38 -0.02 -1.18
N PHE A 54 1.27 -0.58 -1.63
CA PHE A 54 0.94 -1.99 -1.47
C PHE A 54 1.95 -2.90 -2.20
N GLY A 55 2.22 -2.60 -3.48
CA GLY A 55 3.17 -3.35 -4.29
C GLY A 55 4.60 -3.24 -3.76
N ALA A 56 5.05 -2.05 -3.38
CA ALA A 56 6.38 -1.84 -2.80
C ALA A 56 6.57 -2.61 -1.50
N GLY A 57 5.55 -2.64 -0.63
CA GLY A 57 5.57 -3.42 0.61
C GLY A 57 5.66 -4.93 0.35
N LEU A 58 4.90 -5.46 -0.61
CA LEU A 58 4.98 -6.88 -1.00
C LEU A 58 6.34 -7.26 -1.58
N ILE A 59 6.88 -6.43 -2.49
CA ILE A 59 8.20 -6.65 -3.08
C ILE A 59 9.27 -6.67 -1.99
N THR A 60 9.20 -5.73 -1.04
CA THR A 60 10.15 -5.65 0.07
C THR A 60 10.08 -6.90 0.95
N LEU A 61 8.88 -7.35 1.34
CA LEU A 61 8.72 -8.60 2.09
C LEU A 61 9.28 -9.80 1.32
N GLY A 62 9.01 -9.89 0.03
CA GLY A 62 9.47 -10.98 -0.83
C GLY A 62 11.00 -11.03 -0.95
N ILE A 63 11.67 -9.89 -1.07
CA ILE A 63 13.13 -9.80 -1.17
C ILE A 63 13.79 -10.13 0.18
N PHE A 64 13.32 -9.54 1.27
CA PHE A 64 13.99 -9.64 2.58
C PHE A 64 13.67 -10.91 3.37
N ASN A 65 12.61 -11.65 3.01
CA ASN A 65 12.28 -12.94 3.62
C ASN A 65 12.51 -14.13 2.67
N LYS A 66 13.15 -13.91 1.52
CA LYS A 66 13.56 -14.99 0.62
C LYS A 66 14.56 -15.89 1.36
N LYS A 67 14.22 -17.18 1.45
CA LYS A 67 15.13 -18.21 1.98
C LYS A 67 16.28 -18.49 1.03
#